data_AF-A0A9P6PG03-F1
#
_entry.id   AF-A0A9P6PG03-F1
#
_cell.length_a   1.000
_cell.length_b   1.000
_cell.length_c   1.000
_cell.angle_alpha   90.00
_cell.angle_beta   90.00
_cell.angle_gamma   90.00
#
_symmetry.space_group_name_H-M   'P 1'
#
loop_
_entity.id
_entity.type
_entity.pdbx_description
1 polymer ?
#
loop_
_entity_poly.entity_id
_entity_poly.type
_entity_poly.pdbx_seq_one_letter_code
_entity_poly.pdbx_strand_id
1 'polypeptide(L)'
;MRVITESDKDNAAAYSMKGFYRGMAQWGAVGLAVSGILYSFSPWYRKTQTVNKFYIVMCFAMGGAAHKSDRYMVQFERRGRAELLTEAVRKREEILYGDYTEEPKKVLLNEA
;
A
#
# COMPACT_ATOMS: atom_id res chain seq x y z
N MET A 1 13.12 16.09 -9.53
CA MET A 1 12.72 14.68 -9.75
C MET A 1 13.52 13.84 -8.75
N ARG A 2 12.88 13.09 -7.85
CA ARG A 2 13.59 12.22 -6.89
C ARG A 2 14.29 11.10 -7.66
N VAL A 3 15.54 10.79 -7.32
CA VAL A 3 16.18 9.57 -7.79
C VAL A 3 15.49 8.41 -7.08
N ILE A 4 14.65 7.67 -7.82
CA ILE A 4 13.95 6.50 -7.31
C ILE A 4 14.89 5.32 -7.54
N THR A 5 15.30 4.64 -6.47
CA THR A 5 16.11 3.43 -6.57
C THR A 5 15.26 2.28 -7.10
N GLU A 6 15.90 1.25 -7.65
CA GLU A 6 15.19 0.06 -8.13
C GLU A 6 14.40 -0.61 -6.98
N SER A 7 14.99 -0.64 -5.79
CA SER A 7 14.36 -1.15 -4.56
C SER A 7 13.07 -0.41 -4.18
N ASP A 8 12.99 0.90 -4.40
CA ASP A 8 11.77 1.68 -4.15
C ASP A 8 10.66 1.32 -5.12
N LYS A 9 11.00 1.01 -6.39
CA LYS A 9 10.03 0.61 -7.42
C LYS A 9 9.44 -0.75 -7.09
N ASP A 10 10.28 -1.70 -6.67
CA ASP A 10 9.85 -3.04 -6.29
C ASP A 10 8.96 -3.02 -5.04
N ASN A 11 9.32 -2.22 -4.04
CA ASN A 11 8.50 -2.03 -2.84
C ASN A 11 7.16 -1.36 -3.17
N ALA A 12 7.14 -0.37 -4.05
CA ALA A 12 5.91 0.28 -4.52
C ALA A 12 5.00 -0.72 -5.25
N ALA A 13 5.58 -1.53 -6.15
CA ALA A 13 4.86 -2.56 -6.91
C ALA A 13 4.30 -3.66 -6.00
N ALA A 14 5.09 -4.15 -5.04
CA ALA A 14 4.62 -5.14 -4.07
C ALA A 14 3.47 -4.59 -3.19
N TYR A 15 3.53 -3.31 -2.83
CA TYR A 15 2.49 -2.66 -2.04
C TYR A 15 1.20 -2.41 -2.84
N SER A 16 1.31 -2.00 -4.10
CA SER A 16 0.15 -1.84 -4.99
C SER A 16 -0.50 -3.19 -5.32
N MET A 17 0.29 -4.24 -5.50
CA MET A 17 -0.18 -5.62 -5.68
C MET A 17 -0.99 -6.12 -4.48
N LYS A 18 -0.58 -5.83 -3.24
CA LYS A 18 -1.40 -6.15 -2.05
C LYS A 18 -2.78 -5.46 -2.11
N GLY A 19 -2.82 -4.21 -2.56
CA GLY A 19 -4.06 -3.47 -2.80
C GLY A 19 -4.91 -4.10 -3.90
N PHE A 20 -4.28 -4.53 -4.99
CA PHE A 20 -4.89 -5.23 -6.11
C PHE A 20 -5.54 -6.55 -5.67
N TYR A 21 -4.83 -7.43 -4.95
CA TYR A 21 -5.39 -8.69 -4.45
C TYR A 21 -6.57 -8.48 -3.50
N ARG A 22 -6.49 -7.51 -2.59
CA ARG A 22 -7.61 -7.16 -1.70
C ARG A 22 -8.80 -6.58 -2.48
N GLY A 23 -8.56 -5.82 -3.53
CA GLY A 23 -9.61 -5.28 -4.39
C GLY A 23 -10.29 -6.39 -5.19
N MET A 24 -9.50 -7.29 -5.77
CA MET A 24 -9.94 -8.46 -6.51
C MET A 24 -10.80 -9.38 -5.64
N ALA A 25 -10.37 -9.69 -4.41
CA ALA A 25 -11.12 -10.57 -3.52
C ALA A 25 -12.48 -9.97 -3.13
N GLN A 26 -12.52 -8.68 -2.77
CA GLN A 26 -13.76 -8.04 -2.34
C GLN A 26 -14.76 -7.89 -3.48
N TRP A 27 -14.32 -7.38 -4.63
CA TRP A 27 -15.22 -7.19 -5.76
C TRP A 27 -15.49 -8.48 -6.54
N GLY A 28 -14.56 -9.44 -6.51
CA GLY A 28 -14.81 -10.79 -7.02
C GLY A 28 -15.93 -11.49 -6.26
N ALA A 29 -16.00 -11.34 -4.94
CA ALA A 29 -17.12 -11.84 -4.14
C ALA A 29 -18.46 -11.19 -4.54
N VAL A 30 -18.48 -9.88 -4.79
CA VAL A 30 -19.66 -9.17 -5.32
C VAL A 30 -20.04 -9.69 -6.70
N GLY A 31 -19.06 -9.89 -7.59
CA GLY A 31 -19.28 -10.46 -8.91
C GLY A 31 -19.89 -11.87 -8.88
N LEU A 32 -19.46 -12.71 -7.94
CA LEU A 32 -20.05 -14.04 -7.72
C LEU A 32 -21.51 -13.94 -7.23
N ALA A 33 -21.80 -13.03 -6.29
CA ALA A 33 -23.17 -12.80 -5.82
C ALA A 33 -24.08 -12.31 -6.95
N VAL A 34 -23.61 -11.35 -7.76
CA VAL A 34 -24.34 -10.84 -8.93
C VAL A 34 -24.57 -11.96 -9.95
N SER A 35 -23.56 -12.77 -10.24
CA SER A 35 -23.70 -13.92 -11.14
C SER A 35 -24.71 -14.95 -10.61
N GLY A 36 -24.73 -15.22 -9.30
CA GLY A 36 -25.71 -16.11 -8.67
C GLY A 36 -27.14 -15.58 -8.72
N ILE A 37 -27.33 -14.27 -8.55
CA ILE A 37 -28.62 -13.60 -8.71
C ILE A 37 -29.09 -13.70 -10.16
N LEU A 38 -28.24 -13.34 -11.13
CA LEU A 38 -28.58 -13.46 -12.55
C LEU A 38 -28.92 -14.91 -12.94
N TYR A 39 -28.21 -15.89 -12.37
CA TYR A 39 -28.51 -17.30 -12.60
C TYR A 39 -29.87 -17.71 -12.02
N SER A 40 -30.26 -17.16 -10.86
CA SER A 40 -31.56 -17.45 -10.26
C SER A 40 -32.72 -16.78 -10.98
N PHE A 41 -32.59 -15.53 -11.40
CA PHE A 41 -33.73 -14.75 -11.92
C PHE A 41 -33.81 -14.67 -13.44
N SER A 42 -32.71 -14.86 -14.19
CA SER A 42 -32.71 -14.76 -15.65
C SER A 42 -32.62 -16.13 -16.33
N PRO A 43 -33.69 -16.62 -16.99
CA PRO A 43 -33.64 -17.89 -17.72
C PRO A 43 -32.71 -17.84 -18.94
N TRP A 44 -32.49 -16.65 -19.51
CA TRP A 44 -31.52 -16.45 -20.59
C TRP A 44 -30.08 -16.62 -20.10
N TYR A 45 -29.78 -16.09 -18.91
CA TYR A 45 -28.47 -16.25 -18.27
C TYR A 45 -28.18 -17.70 -17.86
N ARG A 46 -29.21 -18.52 -17.59
CA ARG A 46 -28.98 -19.96 -17.34
C ARG A 46 -28.45 -20.68 -18.57
N LYS A 47 -28.96 -20.35 -19.76
CA LYS A 47 -28.61 -20.96 -21.05
C LYS A 47 -27.22 -20.61 -21.56
N THR A 48 -26.59 -19.53 -21.08
CA THR A 48 -25.24 -19.16 -21.52
C THR A 48 -24.18 -20.11 -20.97
N GLN A 49 -23.09 -20.27 -21.73
CA GLN A 49 -21.94 -21.08 -21.31
C GLN A 49 -21.34 -20.56 -19.99
N THR A 50 -20.77 -21.48 -19.20
CA THR A 50 -20.18 -21.18 -17.88
C THR A 50 -19.03 -20.18 -17.97
N VAL A 51 -18.25 -20.21 -19.06
CA VAL A 51 -17.16 -19.25 -19.32
C VAL A 51 -17.70 -17.82 -19.44
N ASN A 52 -18.83 -17.64 -20.12
CA ASN A 52 -19.45 -16.33 -20.28
C ASN A 52 -19.94 -15.74 -18.95
N LYS A 53 -20.37 -16.61 -18.04
CA LYS A 53 -20.78 -16.22 -16.69
C LYS A 53 -19.59 -15.73 -15.86
N PHE A 54 -18.43 -16.35 -16.05
CA PHE A 54 -17.20 -16.00 -15.34
C PHE A 54 -16.61 -14.65 -15.77
N TYR A 55 -16.85 -14.21 -17.01
CA TYR A 55 -16.43 -12.86 -17.44
C TYR A 55 -17.03 -11.76 -16.56
N ILE A 56 -18.28 -11.91 -16.10
CA ILE A 56 -18.89 -10.92 -15.20
C ILE A 56 -18.14 -10.86 -13.88
N VAL A 57 -17.82 -12.03 -13.32
CA VAL A 57 -17.03 -12.13 -12.08
C VAL A 57 -15.65 -11.49 -12.27
N MET A 58 -14.99 -11.74 -13.39
CA MET A 58 -13.70 -11.15 -13.74
C MET A 58 -13.77 -9.63 -13.94
N CYS A 59 -14.82 -9.11 -14.57
CA CYS A 59 -15.00 -7.66 -14.72
C CYS A 59 -15.13 -6.96 -13.36
N PHE A 60 -15.93 -7.51 -12.45
CA PHE A 60 -16.02 -6.96 -11.09
C PHE A 60 -14.70 -7.11 -10.35
N ALA A 61 -14.06 -8.27 -10.41
CA ALA A 61 -12.79 -8.54 -9.75
C ALA A 61 -11.68 -7.59 -10.23
N MET A 62 -11.50 -7.43 -11.55
CA MET A 62 -10.50 -6.54 -12.15
C MET A 62 -10.82 -5.06 -11.90
N GLY A 63 -12.08 -4.64 -12.08
CA GLY A 63 -12.49 -3.26 -11.81
C GLY A 63 -12.25 -2.86 -10.35
N GLY A 64 -12.55 -3.77 -9.42
CA GLY A 64 -12.27 -3.60 -8.00
C GLY A 64 -10.79 -3.62 -7.64
N ALA A 65 -10.01 -4.46 -8.34
CA ALA A 65 -8.57 -4.57 -8.15
C ALA A 65 -7.86 -3.28 -8.57
N ALA A 66 -8.18 -2.73 -9.75
CA ALA A 66 -7.67 -1.45 -10.24
C ALA A 66 -8.03 -0.28 -9.30
N HIS A 67 -9.29 -0.22 -8.85
CA HIS A 67 -9.72 0.87 -7.97
C HIS A 67 -8.95 0.89 -6.64
N LYS A 68 -8.59 -0.28 -6.09
CA LYS A 68 -7.82 -0.36 -4.85
C LYS A 68 -6.32 -0.26 -5.05
N SER A 69 -5.77 -0.76 -6.16
CA SER A 69 -4.33 -0.63 -6.45
C SER A 69 -3.92 0.83 -6.51
N ASP A 70 -4.73 1.69 -7.14
CA ASP A 70 -4.47 3.13 -7.24
C ASP A 70 -4.44 3.79 -5.85
N ARG A 71 -5.40 3.45 -4.98
CA ARG A 71 -5.41 3.97 -3.60
C ARG A 71 -4.19 3.52 -2.79
N TYR A 72 -3.74 2.28 -2.97
CA TYR A 72 -2.55 1.77 -2.27
C TYR A 72 -1.27 2.44 -2.79
N MET A 73 -1.18 2.70 -4.08
CA MET A 73 -0.05 3.42 -4.68
C MET A 73 0.05 4.86 -4.16
N VAL A 74 -1.07 5.59 -4.14
CA VAL A 74 -1.11 6.96 -3.59
C VAL A 74 -0.75 6.97 -2.10
N GLN A 75 -1.18 5.96 -1.32
CA GLN A 75 -0.78 5.85 0.08
C GLN A 75 0.71 5.55 0.25
N PHE A 76 1.29 4.72 -0.61
CA PHE A 76 2.72 4.43 -0.61
C PHE A 76 3.54 5.71 -0.85
N GLU A 77 3.16 6.51 -1.84
CA GLU A 77 3.81 7.80 -2.10
C GLU A 77 3.71 8.76 -0.90
N ARG A 78 2.55 8.82 -0.24
CA ARG A 78 2.35 9.66 0.95
C ARG A 78 3.20 9.19 2.12
N ARG A 79 3.32 7.88 2.35
CA ARG A 79 4.17 7.30 3.39
C ARG A 79 5.65 7.60 3.12
N GLY A 80 6.09 7.41 1.88
CA GLY A 80 7.47 7.74 1.50
C GLY A 80 7.82 9.22 1.69
N ARG A 81 6.86 10.14 1.51
CA ARG A 81 7.08 11.58 1.80
C ARG A 81 7.23 11.86 3.31
N ALA A 82 6.40 11.21 4.14
CA ALA A 82 6.46 11.38 5.59
C ALA A 82 7.76 10.80 6.17
N GLU A 83 8.22 9.66 5.65
CA GLU A 83 9.44 9.00 6.08
C GLU A 83 10.68 9.84 5.75
N LEU A 84 10.76 10.40 4.54
CA LEU A 84 11.82 11.34 4.15
C LEU A 84 11.87 12.60 5.03
N LEU A 85 10.71 13.16 5.38
CA LEU A 85 10.61 14.29 6.31
C LEU A 85 11.17 13.92 7.68
N THR A 86 10.84 12.73 8.18
CA THR A 86 11.28 12.25 9.48
C THR A 86 12.79 12.00 9.50
N GLU A 87 13.35 11.41 8.43
CA GLU A 87 14.80 11.23 8.28
C GLU A 87 15.55 12.55 8.19
N ALA A 88 15.02 13.53 7.46
CA ALA A 88 15.63 14.86 7.37
C ALA A 88 15.63 15.58 8.72
N VAL A 89 14.54 15.47 9.49
CA VAL A 89 14.46 16.00 10.85
C VAL A 89 15.47 15.29 11.76
N ARG A 90 15.54 13.95 11.72
CA ARG A 90 16.50 13.18 12.52
C ARG A 90 17.94 13.56 12.20
N LYS A 91 18.32 13.66 10.92
CA LYS A 91 19.67 14.11 10.51
C LYS A 91 19.97 15.52 11.00
N ARG A 92 18.98 16.42 10.95
CA ARG A 92 19.14 17.78 11.47
C ARG A 92 19.34 17.79 12.98
N GLU A 93 18.59 16.97 13.72
CA GLU A 93 18.74 16.81 15.17
C GLU A 93 20.11 16.23 15.54
N GLU A 94 20.56 15.19 14.83
CA GLU A 94 21.90 14.60 15.00
C GLU A 94 23.02 15.62 14.75
N ILE A 95 22.90 16.48 13.73
CA ILE A 95 23.91 17.52 13.46
C ILE A 95 23.89 18.63 14.53
N LEU A 96 22.71 19.01 15.03
CA LEU A 96 22.57 20.10 16.00
C LEU A 96 22.91 19.69 17.44
N TYR A 97 22.69 18.43 17.80
CA TYR A 97 22.83 17.93 19.17
C TYR A 97 23.83 16.78 19.33
N GLY A 98 24.38 16.24 18.24
CA GLY A 98 25.31 15.10 18.26
C GLY A 98 26.71 15.40 18.82
N ASP A 99 26.95 16.61 19.33
CA ASP A 99 28.23 17.03 19.93
C ASP A 99 28.17 17.21 21.46
N TYR A 100 27.02 16.93 22.10
CA TYR A 100 26.87 17.06 23.56
C TYR A 100 27.12 15.76 24.35
N THR A 101 27.93 14.84 23.82
CA THR A 101 28.40 13.64 24.53
C THR A 101 29.90 13.68 24.85
N GLU A 102 30.52 14.86 24.87
CA GLU A 102 31.72 15.06 25.70
C GLU A 102 31.30 15.80 26.97
N GLU A 103 31.10 15.06 28.05
CA GLU A 103 31.08 15.63 29.40
C GLU A 103 32.54 16.00 29.78
N PRO A 104 32.90 17.29 30.00
CA PRO A 104 34.18 17.63 30.58
C PRO A 104 33.94 18.25 31.95
N LYS A 105 33.66 17.44 32.99
CA LYS A 105 33.95 17.83 34.38
C LYS A 105 33.79 16.70 35.40
N LYS A 106 34.78 15.80 35.44
CA LYS A 106 35.24 15.21 36.71
C LYS A 106 36.49 15.95 37.18
N VAL A 107 36.34 17.21 37.51
CA VAL A 107 37.28 17.97 38.35
C VAL A 107 36.40 18.83 39.24
N LEU A 108 36.70 18.83 40.55
CA LEU A 108 35.95 19.42 41.68
C LEU A 108 35.03 18.42 42.39
N LEU A 109 35.63 17.53 43.20
CA LEU A 109 35.16 17.08 44.52
C LEU A 109 36.24 16.18 45.13
N ASN A 110 37.40 16.78 45.41
CA ASN A 110 38.41 16.26 46.33
C ASN A 110 39.03 17.48 47.06
N GLU A 111 38.16 18.22 47.73
CA GLU A 111 38.53 19.04 48.89
C GLU A 111 37.60 18.58 50.01
N ALA A 112 38.04 17.55 50.72
CA ALA A 112 37.51 17.08 52.00
C ALA A 112 38.68 16.52 52.80
#